data_AF-A0A7D4NR58-F1
#
_entry.id   AF-A0A7D4NR58-F1
#
_cell.length_a   1.000
_cell.length_b   1.000
_cell.length_c   1.000
_cell.angle_alpha   90.00
_cell.angle_beta   90.00
_cell.angle_gamma   90.00
#
_symmetry.space_group_name_H-M   'P 1'
#
loop_
_entity.id
_entity.type
_entity.pdbx_description
1 polymer ?
#
loop_
_entity_poly.entity_id
_entity_poly.type
_entity_poly.pdbx_seq_one_letter_code
_entity_poly.pdbx_strand_id
1 'polypeptide(L)'
;MSDANQANKNALKIIELLSPVVDDFFICLEKESSAISNGTVDMLEEMTEGKQRSALNLEKATQMAQNYLQNTDHTLEQLLASETARDTLSLEQTISEQLHALTAKIRQCYDLNQANGIAIQALKNINQHTLNLITGKEKEVKLYGSSGAASSSGKGPGSHLGKA
;
A
#
# COMPACT_ATOMS: atom_id res chain seq x y z
N MET A 1 -7.15 6.78 40.50
CA MET A 1 -8.26 5.89 40.07
C MET A 1 -9.09 6.45 38.91
N SER A 2 -9.11 7.76 38.66
CA SER A 2 -9.83 8.34 37.50
C SER A 2 -9.16 8.07 36.15
N ASP A 3 -7.83 8.08 36.09
CA ASP A 3 -7.10 8.12 34.81
C ASP A 3 -7.05 6.76 34.09
N ALA A 4 -6.87 5.65 34.82
CA ALA A 4 -6.89 4.30 34.23
C ALA A 4 -8.27 3.94 33.66
N ASN A 5 -9.36 4.39 34.30
CA ASN A 5 -10.71 4.18 33.78
C ASN A 5 -10.96 4.99 32.51
N GLN A 6 -10.42 6.21 32.44
CA GLN A 6 -10.50 7.05 31.25
C GLN A 6 -9.66 6.49 30.10
N ALA A 7 -8.47 5.95 30.36
CA ALA A 7 -7.61 5.30 29.37
C ALA A 7 -8.30 4.07 28.75
N ASN A 8 -8.88 3.20 29.57
CA ASN A 8 -9.65 2.04 29.11
C ASN A 8 -10.84 2.45 28.25
N LYS A 9 -11.60 3.48 28.68
CA LYS A 9 -12.73 4.01 27.90
C LYS A 9 -12.31 4.58 26.54
N ASN A 10 -11.18 5.29 26.50
CA ASN A 10 -10.65 5.84 25.24
C ASN A 10 -10.15 4.73 24.32
N ALA A 11 -9.41 3.76 24.87
CA ALA A 11 -8.93 2.60 24.11
C ALA A 11 -10.08 1.79 23.50
N LEU A 12 -11.15 1.54 24.27
CA LEU A 12 -12.33 0.83 23.77
C LEU A 12 -13.00 1.58 22.61
N LYS A 13 -13.19 2.90 22.73
CA LYS A 13 -13.75 3.73 21.64
C LYS A 13 -12.88 3.70 20.38
N ILE A 14 -11.57 3.68 20.55
CA ILE A 14 -10.62 3.58 19.42
C ILE A 14 -10.77 2.21 18.75
N ILE A 15 -10.86 1.13 19.52
CA ILE A 15 -11.09 -0.21 18.98
C ILE A 15 -12.41 -0.27 18.21
N GLU A 16 -13.52 0.19 18.81
CA GLU A 16 -14.85 0.20 18.19
C GLU A 16 -14.89 1.00 16.90
N LEU A 17 -14.11 2.08 16.82
CA LEU A 17 -14.03 2.95 15.66
C LEU A 17 -13.14 2.39 14.55
N LEU A 18 -11.96 1.88 14.90
CA LEU A 18 -10.93 1.47 13.92
C LEU A 18 -11.11 0.03 13.42
N SER A 19 -11.58 -0.89 14.25
CA SER A 19 -11.72 -2.30 13.85
C SER A 19 -12.60 -2.50 12.60
N PRO A 20 -13.81 -1.94 12.50
CA PRO A 20 -14.66 -2.19 11.32
C PRO A 20 -14.04 -1.59 10.04
N VAL A 21 -13.43 -0.41 10.11
CA VAL A 21 -12.83 0.23 8.92
C VAL A 21 -11.53 -0.46 8.48
N VAL A 22 -10.74 -1.00 9.43
CA VAL A 22 -9.56 -1.82 9.12
C VAL A 22 -9.99 -3.14 8.49
N ASP A 23 -11.07 -3.75 8.97
CA ASP A 23 -11.63 -4.98 8.40
C ASP A 23 -12.15 -4.77 6.98
N ASP A 24 -12.89 -3.70 6.74
CA ASP A 24 -13.38 -3.33 5.41
C ASP A 24 -12.21 -3.05 4.45
N PHE A 25 -11.16 -2.39 4.93
CA PHE A 25 -9.95 -2.15 4.13
C PHE A 25 -9.20 -3.45 3.84
N PHE A 26 -9.09 -4.36 4.80
CA PHE A 26 -8.49 -5.68 4.61
C PHE A 26 -9.22 -6.49 3.53
N ILE A 27 -10.55 -6.58 3.63
CA ILE A 27 -11.39 -7.29 2.63
C ILE A 27 -11.22 -6.66 1.24
N CYS A 28 -11.11 -5.33 1.17
CA CYS A 28 -10.84 -4.63 -0.08
C CYS A 28 -9.50 -5.05 -0.70
N LEU A 29 -8.44 -5.13 0.10
CA LEU A 29 -7.12 -5.57 -0.37
C LEU A 29 -7.09 -7.05 -0.78
N GLU A 30 -7.85 -7.93 -0.11
CA GLU A 30 -7.97 -9.34 -0.50
C GLU A 30 -8.68 -9.51 -1.85
N LYS A 31 -9.74 -8.72 -2.08
CA LYS A 31 -10.42 -8.67 -3.38
C LYS A 31 -9.50 -8.16 -4.48
N GLU A 32 -8.71 -7.12 -4.21
CA GLU A 32 -7.68 -6.62 -5.13
C GLU A 32 -6.64 -7.69 -5.45
N SER A 33 -6.11 -8.39 -4.44
CA SER A 33 -5.16 -9.51 -4.61
C SER A 33 -5.74 -10.60 -5.51
N SER A 34 -7.01 -10.95 -5.29
CA SER A 34 -7.73 -11.96 -6.09
C SER A 34 -7.93 -11.49 -7.54
N ALA A 35 -8.30 -10.24 -7.75
CA ALA A 35 -8.49 -9.67 -9.10
C ALA A 35 -7.18 -9.58 -9.88
N ILE A 36 -6.09 -9.16 -9.24
CA ILE A 36 -4.74 -9.13 -9.83
C ILE A 36 -4.32 -10.53 -10.28
N SER A 37 -4.56 -11.53 -9.42
CA SER A 37 -4.18 -12.93 -9.70
C SER A 37 -5.00 -13.53 -10.86
N ASN A 38 -6.27 -13.13 -11.00
CA ASN A 38 -7.19 -13.64 -12.02
C ASN A 38 -7.19 -12.82 -13.32
N GLY A 39 -6.47 -11.68 -13.38
CA GLY A 39 -6.36 -10.86 -14.58
C GLY A 39 -7.66 -10.15 -14.99
N THR A 40 -8.61 -9.96 -14.06
CA THR A 40 -9.90 -9.32 -14.34
C THR A 40 -9.78 -7.80 -14.32
N VAL A 41 -9.41 -7.22 -15.47
CA VAL A 41 -9.20 -5.77 -15.63
C VAL A 41 -10.44 -4.95 -15.26
N ASP A 42 -11.64 -5.42 -15.59
CA ASP A 42 -12.90 -4.73 -15.28
C ASP A 42 -13.16 -4.63 -13.77
N MET A 43 -12.63 -5.57 -12.98
CA MET A 43 -12.71 -5.51 -11.52
C MET A 43 -11.70 -4.54 -10.91
N LEU A 44 -10.61 -4.19 -11.62
CA LEU A 44 -9.58 -3.30 -11.07
C LEU A 44 -10.07 -1.86 -10.91
N GLU A 45 -10.97 -1.39 -11.78
CA GLU A 45 -11.54 -0.04 -11.68
C GLU A 45 -12.47 0.08 -10.47
N GLU A 46 -13.43 -0.84 -10.32
CA GLU A 46 -14.31 -0.92 -9.14
C GLU A 46 -13.50 -1.09 -7.85
N MET A 47 -12.43 -1.90 -7.89
CA MET A 47 -11.56 -2.10 -6.73
C MET A 47 -10.76 -0.84 -6.38
N THR A 48 -10.35 -0.05 -7.36
CA THR A 48 -9.64 1.22 -7.12
C THR A 48 -10.56 2.22 -6.39
N GLU A 49 -11.80 2.36 -6.84
CA GLU A 49 -12.79 3.20 -6.17
C GLU A 49 -13.11 2.71 -4.75
N GLY A 50 -13.28 1.40 -4.58
CA GLY A 50 -13.52 0.77 -3.28
C GLY A 50 -12.36 1.01 -2.31
N LYS A 51 -11.11 0.84 -2.78
CA LYS A 51 -9.91 1.06 -1.98
C LYS A 51 -9.74 2.51 -1.58
N GLN A 52 -10.00 3.44 -2.49
CA GLN A 52 -9.96 4.87 -2.19
C GLN A 52 -11.02 5.24 -1.14
N ARG A 53 -12.25 4.72 -1.25
CA ARG A 53 -13.30 4.96 -0.26
C ARG A 53 -12.92 4.40 1.11
N SER A 54 -12.42 3.17 1.18
CA SER A 54 -12.01 2.55 2.44
C SER A 54 -10.81 3.27 3.05
N ALA A 55 -9.84 3.72 2.25
CA ALA A 55 -8.72 4.53 2.72
C ALA A 55 -9.16 5.87 3.33
N LEU A 56 -10.10 6.57 2.68
CA LEU A 56 -10.68 7.82 3.22
C LEU A 56 -11.44 7.59 4.53
N ASN A 57 -12.16 6.47 4.64
CA ASN A 57 -12.85 6.10 5.88
C ASN A 57 -11.86 5.78 7.00
N LEU A 58 -10.78 5.06 6.69
CA LEU A 58 -9.72 4.76 7.64
C LEU A 58 -9.01 6.04 8.11
N GLU A 59 -8.75 6.99 7.20
CA GLU A 59 -8.17 8.28 7.55
C GLU A 59 -9.08 9.07 8.51
N LYS A 60 -10.38 9.18 8.19
CA LYS A 60 -11.37 9.84 9.06
C LYS A 60 -11.45 9.16 10.43
N ALA A 61 -11.50 7.85 10.47
CA ALA A 61 -11.55 7.07 11.70
C ALA A 61 -10.27 7.26 12.53
N THR A 62 -9.10 7.36 11.89
CA THR A 62 -7.82 7.63 12.54
C THR A 62 -7.79 9.04 13.15
N GLN A 63 -8.29 10.06 12.43
CA GLN A 63 -8.40 11.42 12.95
C GLN A 63 -9.36 11.49 14.14
N MET A 64 -10.51 10.81 14.05
CA MET A 64 -11.46 10.70 15.17
C MET A 64 -10.87 9.95 16.37
N ALA A 65 -10.10 8.89 16.13
CA ALA A 65 -9.38 8.17 17.18
C ALA A 65 -8.35 9.06 17.88
N GLN A 66 -7.61 9.87 17.13
CA GLN A 66 -6.69 10.87 17.69
C GLN A 66 -7.43 11.92 18.53
N ASN A 67 -8.64 12.33 18.15
CA ASN A 67 -9.44 13.27 18.94
C ASN A 67 -9.83 12.71 20.32
N TYR A 68 -10.01 11.38 20.46
CA TYR A 68 -10.24 10.77 21.78
C TYR A 68 -9.02 10.85 22.71
N LEU A 69 -7.84 11.08 22.14
CA LEU A 69 -6.57 11.17 22.86
C LEU A 69 -6.04 12.60 23.00
N GLN A 70 -6.67 13.61 22.39
CA GLN A 70 -6.20 15.01 22.39
C GLN A 70 -6.02 15.62 23.79
N ASN A 71 -6.77 15.13 24.79
CA ASN A 71 -6.68 15.59 26.18
C ASN A 71 -5.92 14.59 27.07
N THR A 72 -5.13 13.70 26.48
CA THR A 72 -4.30 12.72 27.18
C THR A 72 -2.85 12.91 26.78
N ASP A 73 -1.91 12.48 27.64
CA ASP A 73 -0.48 12.50 27.34
C ASP A 73 -0.04 11.41 26.34
N HIS A 74 -1.02 10.72 25.72
CA HIS A 74 -0.79 9.54 24.90
C HIS A 74 -1.19 9.79 23.46
N THR A 75 -0.36 9.33 22.52
CA THR A 75 -0.68 9.34 21.09
C THR A 75 -1.27 8.01 20.65
N LEU A 76 -2.00 8.02 19.52
CA LEU A 76 -2.50 6.80 18.91
C LEU A 76 -1.35 5.84 18.55
N GLU A 77 -0.21 6.39 18.11
CA GLU A 77 0.99 5.62 17.81
C GLU A 77 1.51 4.89 19.04
N GLN A 78 1.61 5.56 20.20
CA GLN A 78 2.04 4.92 21.44
C GLN A 78 1.09 3.81 21.88
N LEU A 79 -0.23 4.00 21.70
CA LEU A 79 -1.23 3.00 22.03
C LEU A 79 -1.11 1.72 21.17
N LEU A 80 -0.74 1.89 19.90
CA LEU A 80 -0.64 0.82 18.92
C LEU A 80 0.77 0.19 18.85
N ALA A 81 1.84 0.92 19.18
CA ALA A 81 3.22 0.54 18.88
C ALA A 81 3.81 -0.58 19.77
N SER A 82 3.44 -0.70 21.05
CA SER A 82 3.99 -1.79 21.88
C SER A 82 3.10 -2.23 23.04
N GLU A 83 3.25 -3.50 23.43
CA GLU A 83 2.67 -4.05 24.66
C GLU A 83 3.15 -3.28 25.90
N THR A 84 4.42 -2.87 25.93
CA THR A 84 4.98 -2.10 27.05
C THR A 84 4.30 -0.74 27.25
N ALA A 85 3.83 -0.09 26.18
CA ALA A 85 3.06 1.15 26.28
C ALA A 85 1.65 0.90 26.84
N ARG A 86 1.06 -0.27 26.57
CA ARG A 86 -0.26 -0.68 27.09
C ARG A 86 -0.17 -1.07 28.57
N ASP A 87 0.94 -1.67 28.99
CA ASP A 87 1.21 -1.97 30.39
C ASP A 87 1.38 -0.69 31.23
N THR A 88 2.06 0.33 30.68
CA THR A 88 2.16 1.64 31.36
C THR A 88 0.82 2.35 31.53
N LEU A 89 -0.15 2.07 30.66
CA LEU A 89 -1.50 2.63 30.71
C LEU A 89 -2.43 1.89 31.68
N SER A 90 -1.98 0.78 32.28
CA SER A 90 -2.81 -0.09 33.13
C SER A 90 -4.12 -0.47 32.44
N LEU A 91 -4.05 -0.79 31.14
CA LEU A 91 -5.22 -1.22 30.38
C LEU A 91 -5.72 -2.57 30.90
N GLU A 92 -7.03 -2.77 30.86
CA GLU A 92 -7.59 -4.10 31.10
C GLU A 92 -7.05 -5.09 30.06
N GLN A 93 -6.77 -6.31 30.50
CA GLN A 93 -6.18 -7.36 29.68
C GLN A 93 -6.94 -7.55 28.36
N THR A 94 -8.27 -7.62 28.42
CA THR A 94 -9.15 -7.77 27.26
C THR A 94 -9.01 -6.63 26.25
N ILE A 95 -8.84 -5.38 26.73
CA ILE A 95 -8.67 -4.20 25.87
C ILE A 95 -7.28 -4.22 25.24
N SER A 96 -6.25 -4.61 26.00
CA SER A 96 -4.88 -4.76 25.49
C SER A 96 -4.81 -5.81 24.37
N GLU A 97 -5.48 -6.96 24.56
CA GLU A 97 -5.57 -8.03 23.56
C GLU A 97 -6.29 -7.57 22.29
N GLN A 98 -7.39 -6.82 22.41
CA GLN A 98 -8.10 -6.26 21.25
C GLN A 98 -7.25 -5.24 20.49
N LEU A 99 -6.52 -4.37 21.19
CA LEU A 99 -5.56 -3.45 20.55
C LEU A 99 -4.42 -4.20 19.86
N HIS A 100 -3.94 -5.30 20.46
CA HIS A 100 -2.94 -6.16 19.84
C HIS A 100 -3.47 -6.76 18.54
N ALA A 101 -4.68 -7.33 18.56
CA ALA A 101 -5.33 -7.90 17.38
C ALA A 101 -5.53 -6.84 16.27
N LEU A 102 -6.01 -5.65 16.64
CA LEU A 102 -6.15 -4.52 15.71
C LEU A 102 -4.81 -4.13 15.07
N THR A 103 -3.75 -4.01 15.88
CA THR A 103 -2.41 -3.68 15.40
C THR A 103 -1.88 -4.75 14.44
N ALA A 104 -2.07 -6.03 14.77
CA ALA A 104 -1.68 -7.14 13.91
C ALA A 104 -2.42 -7.06 12.56
N LYS A 105 -3.71 -6.72 12.56
CA LYS A 105 -4.50 -6.60 11.34
C LYS A 105 -4.11 -5.40 10.49
N ILE A 106 -3.78 -4.26 11.11
CA ILE A 106 -3.20 -3.09 10.42
C ILE A 106 -1.91 -3.49 9.70
N ARG A 107 -1.04 -4.26 10.37
CA ARG A 107 0.20 -4.77 9.76
C ARG A 107 -0.09 -5.68 8.56
N GLN A 108 -1.07 -6.58 8.68
CA GLN A 108 -1.50 -7.42 7.56
C GLN A 108 -2.01 -6.59 6.37
N CYS A 109 -2.78 -5.53 6.61
CA CYS A 109 -3.20 -4.60 5.56
C CYS A 109 -2.00 -3.93 4.87
N TYR A 110 -0.99 -3.51 5.64
CA TYR A 110 0.23 -2.94 5.08
C TYR A 110 0.97 -3.94 4.17
N ASP A 111 1.21 -5.14 4.68
CA ASP A 111 1.93 -6.20 3.96
C ASP A 111 1.18 -6.60 2.67
N LEU A 112 -0.15 -6.76 2.75
CA LEU A 112 -0.99 -7.12 1.61
C LEU A 112 -1.04 -6.01 0.55
N ASN A 113 -1.15 -4.75 0.97
CA ASN A 113 -1.10 -3.62 0.06
C ASN A 113 0.26 -3.50 -0.66
N GLN A 114 1.35 -3.77 0.07
CA GLN A 114 2.69 -3.80 -0.52
C GLN A 114 2.82 -4.94 -1.56
N ALA A 115 2.33 -6.14 -1.23
CA ALA A 115 2.33 -7.27 -2.14
C ALA A 115 1.53 -6.98 -3.43
N ASN A 116 0.33 -6.39 -3.30
CA ASN A 116 -0.49 -5.98 -4.44
C ASN A 116 0.24 -4.96 -5.32
N GLY A 117 0.91 -3.97 -4.72
CA GLY A 117 1.73 -2.99 -5.44
C GLY A 117 2.86 -3.62 -6.26
N ILE A 118 3.58 -4.58 -5.67
CA ILE A 118 4.65 -5.34 -6.36
C ILE A 118 4.08 -6.14 -7.54
N ALA A 119 2.96 -6.82 -7.34
CA ALA A 119 2.32 -7.63 -8.38
C ALA A 119 1.87 -6.77 -9.58
N ILE A 120 1.24 -5.62 -9.33
CA ILE A 120 0.86 -4.66 -10.37
C ILE A 120 2.10 -4.19 -11.16
N GLN A 121 3.20 -3.86 -10.48
CA GLN A 121 4.43 -3.42 -11.13
C GLN A 121 5.06 -4.54 -11.99
N ALA A 122 5.03 -5.79 -11.51
CA ALA A 122 5.50 -6.94 -12.26
C ALA A 122 4.66 -7.16 -13.54
N LEU A 123 3.33 -7.11 -13.45
CA LEU A 123 2.42 -7.21 -14.59
C LEU A 123 2.66 -6.09 -15.61
N LYS A 124 2.89 -4.86 -15.15
CA LYS A 124 3.24 -3.73 -16.03
C LYS A 124 4.54 -3.98 -16.78
N ASN A 125 5.57 -4.50 -16.11
CA ASN A 125 6.86 -4.80 -16.74
C ASN A 125 6.74 -5.92 -17.78
N ILE A 126 5.97 -6.97 -17.48
CA ILE A 126 5.68 -8.06 -18.43
C ILE A 126 4.94 -7.52 -19.64
N ASN A 127 3.88 -6.73 -19.45
CA ASN A 127 3.12 -6.14 -20.55
C ASN A 127 3.98 -5.23 -21.42
N GLN A 128 4.83 -4.38 -20.82
CA GLN A 128 5.75 -3.53 -21.58
C GLN A 128 6.78 -4.36 -22.36
N HIS A 129 7.30 -5.43 -21.77
CA HIS A 129 8.23 -6.34 -22.44
C HIS A 129 7.56 -7.03 -23.63
N THR A 130 6.35 -7.57 -23.44
CA THR A 130 5.55 -8.19 -24.49
C THR A 130 5.22 -7.20 -25.61
N LEU A 131 4.81 -5.97 -25.28
CA LEU A 131 4.60 -4.91 -26.26
C LEU A 131 5.87 -4.57 -27.03
N ASN A 132 7.01 -4.49 -26.37
CA ASN A 132 8.30 -4.23 -27.01
C ASN A 132 8.68 -5.35 -28.00
N LEU A 133 8.47 -6.61 -27.62
CA LEU A 133 8.67 -7.76 -28.50
C LEU A 133 7.75 -7.71 -29.72
N ILE A 134 6.45 -7.46 -29.52
CA ILE A 134 5.46 -7.43 -30.60
C ILE A 134 5.66 -6.24 -31.54
N THR A 135 6.03 -5.08 -30.99
CA THR A 135 6.24 -3.85 -31.78
C THR A 135 7.64 -3.74 -32.37
N GLY A 136 8.52 -4.72 -32.12
CA GLY A 136 9.91 -4.69 -32.56
C GLY A 136 10.73 -3.55 -31.94
N LYS A 137 10.22 -2.91 -30.87
CA LYS A 137 10.98 -1.93 -30.08
C LYS A 137 11.90 -2.68 -29.13
N GLU A 138 12.95 -3.29 -29.66
CA GLU A 138 14.09 -3.66 -28.81
C GLU A 138 14.59 -2.36 -28.15
N LYS A 139 14.61 -2.33 -26.81
CA LYS A 139 15.48 -1.38 -26.09
C LYS A 139 16.83 -1.51 -26.77
N GLU A 140 17.35 -0.44 -27.38
CA GLU A 140 18.67 -0.41 -28.04
C GLU A 140 19.63 -1.28 -27.23
N VAL A 141 19.81 -2.51 -27.69
CA VAL A 141 20.85 -3.36 -27.16
C VAL A 141 22.09 -2.67 -27.69
N LYS A 142 22.82 -1.99 -26.81
CA LYS A 142 24.20 -1.61 -27.10
C LYS A 142 24.95 -2.92 -27.29
N LEU A 143 24.88 -3.46 -28.50
CA LEU A 143 25.68 -4.57 -28.95
C LEU A 143 27.12 -4.05 -28.85
N TYR A 144 27.86 -4.60 -27.89
CA TYR A 144 29.30 -4.48 -27.89
C TYR A 144 29.78 -5.17 -29.17
N GLY A 145 30.08 -4.39 -30.20
CA GLY A 145 30.86 -4.88 -31.32
C GLY A 145 32.20 -5.39 -30.79
N SER A 146 32.75 -6.42 -31.41
CA SER A 146 34.04 -7.05 -31.08
C SER A 146 35.26 -6.10 -31.12
N SER A 147 35.06 -4.80 -31.30
CA SER A 147 36.06 -3.72 -31.26
C SER A 147 35.87 -2.71 -30.12
N GLY A 148 34.86 -2.87 -29.24
CA GLY A 148 34.68 -1.99 -28.08
C GLY A 148 34.18 -0.57 -28.36
N ALA A 149 33.63 -0.29 -29.55
CA ALA A 149 33.04 1.01 -29.87
C ALA A 149 31.50 0.93 -29.94
N ALA A 150 30.82 1.79 -29.19
CA ALA A 150 29.37 1.93 -29.24
C ALA A 150 28.94 2.66 -30.52
N SER A 151 28.18 2.01 -31.41
CA SER A 151 27.54 2.69 -32.54
C SER A 151 26.22 3.30 -32.09
N SER A 152 26.14 4.63 -32.08
CA SER A 152 24.89 5.36 -31.97
C SER A 152 24.21 5.38 -33.34
N SER A 153 23.19 4.55 -33.55
CA SER A 153 22.31 4.66 -34.72
C SER A 153 21.23 5.72 -34.49
N GLY A 154 21.65 6.99 -34.44
CA GLY A 154 20.78 8.16 -34.46
C GLY A 154 20.78 8.81 -35.85
N LYS A 155 19.62 8.81 -36.52
CA LYS A 155 19.35 9.35 -37.86
C LYS A 155 19.73 10.83 -38.03
N GLY A 156 20.23 11.18 -39.22
CA GLY A 156 20.23 12.54 -39.78
C GLY A 156 20.02 12.49 -41.30
N PRO A 157 19.01 13.19 -41.87
CA PRO A 157 18.65 13.11 -43.28
C PRO A 157 19.33 14.19 -44.13
N GLY A 158 19.69 13.87 -45.38
CA GLY A 158 19.77 14.87 -46.44
C GLY A 158 21.11 15.01 -47.18
N SER A 159 20.94 15.35 -48.46
CA SER A 159 21.90 15.85 -49.46
C SER A 159 22.65 14.78 -50.28
N HIS A 160 22.13 14.36 -51.43
CA HIS A 160 22.24 14.97 -52.78
C HIS A 160 23.59 14.78 -53.51
N LEU A 161 23.41 14.44 -54.80
CA LEU A 161 24.29 14.63 -55.96
C LEU A 161 25.28 13.51 -56.31
N GLY A 162 25.13 13.01 -57.53
CA GLY A 162 25.93 11.94 -58.12
C GLY A 162 27.13 12.42 -58.94
N LYS A 163 27.53 11.52 -59.86
CA LYS A 163 28.75 11.48 -60.69
C LYS A 163 30.00 11.11 -59.88
N ALA A 164 30.91 10.26 -60.33
CA ALA A 164 31.20 9.65 -61.63
C ALA A 164 31.76 8.24 -61.37
#